data_AF-K2DSC4-F1
#
_entry.id   AF-K2DSC4-F1
#
_cell.length_a   1.000
_cell.length_b   1.000
_cell.length_c   1.000
_cell.angle_alpha   90.00
_cell.angle_beta   90.00
_cell.angle_gamma   90.00
#
_symmetry.space_group_name_H-M   'P 1'
#
loop_
_entity.id
_entity.type
_entity.pdbx_description
1 polymer ?
#
loop_
_entity_poly.entity_id
_entity_poly.type
_entity_poly.pdbx_seq_one_letter_code
_entity_poly.pdbx_strand_id
1 'polypeptide(L)'
;MIRHGNPPYLECSSKGDKRFSAFYAKIRKYNFLSIERLYQSSKKFDTTYSNWKLAKGKKAINQEEVTKLYSLLWDEYINENPELKDILINSSGLQDIFGQEGHCCQATELWRIRNQLMNTENLNNYDIKIIVAGTRNYNDCQLPLPK
;
A
#
# COMPACT_ATOMS: atom_id res chain seq x y z
N MET A 1 -11.63 0.84 14.96
CA MET A 1 -10.25 1.29 14.71
C MET A 1 -9.40 0.08 14.38
N ILE A 2 -8.59 0.16 13.34
CA ILE A 2 -7.61 -0.88 12.94
C ILE A 2 -6.21 -0.35 13.17
N ARG A 3 -5.29 -1.22 13.63
CA ARG A 3 -3.87 -0.92 13.86
C ARG A 3 -3.00 -2.04 13.32
N HIS A 4 -1.86 -1.69 12.75
CA HIS A 4 -0.81 -2.59 12.32
C HIS A 4 0.54 -2.09 12.84
N GLY A 5 1.44 -3.01 13.20
CA GLY A 5 2.77 -2.68 13.73
C GLY A 5 2.75 -2.16 15.17
N ASN A 6 3.74 -1.31 15.49
CA ASN A 6 4.01 -0.82 16.84
C ASN A 6 3.83 0.71 16.94
N PRO A 7 3.42 1.22 18.11
CA PRO A 7 3.36 2.67 18.34
C PRO A 7 4.77 3.30 18.24
N PRO A 8 4.88 4.59 17.85
CA PRO A 8 3.80 5.51 17.48
C PRO A 8 3.16 5.14 16.13
N TYR A 9 1.83 5.26 16.04
CA TYR A 9 1.10 4.94 14.81
C TYR A 9 0.95 6.17 13.93
N LEU A 10 1.27 6.03 12.64
CA LEU A 10 0.85 6.99 11.63
C LEU A 10 -0.66 6.83 11.39
N GLU A 11 -1.42 7.87 11.70
CA GLU A 11 -2.87 7.90 11.51
C GLU A 11 -3.19 8.20 10.03
N CYS A 12 -3.78 7.22 9.35
CA CYS A 12 -4.07 7.29 7.92
C CYS A 12 -5.46 7.87 7.62
N SER A 13 -6.31 8.12 8.62
CA SER A 13 -7.61 8.75 8.36
C SER A 13 -7.53 10.24 8.09
N SER A 14 -8.68 10.83 7.75
CA SER A 14 -8.84 12.28 7.62
C SER A 14 -8.57 13.07 8.91
N LYS A 15 -8.39 12.39 10.06
CA LYS A 15 -8.00 12.98 11.33
C LYS A 15 -6.48 13.04 11.55
N GLY A 16 -5.70 12.33 10.74
CA GLY A 16 -4.24 12.33 10.79
C GLY A 16 -3.61 12.91 9.53
N ASP A 17 -2.67 12.18 8.95
CA ASP A 17 -2.01 12.58 7.71
C ASP A 17 -2.93 12.34 6.51
N LYS A 18 -3.47 13.45 5.98
CA LYS A 18 -4.43 13.43 4.88
C LYS A 18 -3.88 12.79 3.61
N ARG A 19 -2.56 12.73 3.41
CA ARG A 19 -1.96 12.07 2.25
C ARG A 19 -2.26 10.56 2.23
N PHE A 20 -2.44 9.97 3.40
CA PHE A 20 -2.79 8.56 3.57
C PHE A 20 -4.29 8.33 3.74
N SER A 21 -5.11 9.36 3.53
CA SER A 21 -6.56 9.27 3.62
C SER A 21 -7.19 9.04 2.26
N ALA A 22 -8.01 7.99 2.12
CA ALA A 22 -8.73 7.68 0.88
C ALA A 22 -9.60 8.85 0.36
N PHE A 23 -10.05 9.76 1.24
CA PHE A 23 -10.82 10.95 0.88
C PHE A 23 -9.99 12.01 0.15
N TYR A 24 -8.68 12.05 0.38
CA TYR A 24 -7.79 13.08 -0.14
C TYR A 24 -6.77 12.53 -1.15
N ALA A 25 -6.49 11.22 -1.11
CA ALA A 25 -5.61 10.53 -2.04
C ALA A 25 -6.22 10.53 -3.46
N LYS A 26 -5.74 11.43 -4.33
CA LYS A 26 -6.20 11.61 -5.72
C LYS A 26 -5.24 10.96 -6.70
N ILE A 27 -5.78 10.23 -7.68
CA ILE A 27 -4.99 9.50 -8.68
C ILE A 27 -5.07 10.20 -10.03
N ARG A 28 -3.93 10.52 -10.64
CA ARG A 28 -3.83 11.24 -11.92
C ARG A 28 -4.45 10.45 -13.06
N LYS A 29 -4.18 9.14 -13.13
CA LYS A 29 -4.77 8.21 -14.11
C LYS A 29 -6.30 8.26 -14.18
N TYR A 30 -6.96 8.60 -13.07
CA TYR A 30 -8.42 8.70 -12.98
C TYR A 30 -8.89 10.16 -12.88
N ASN A 31 -8.28 11.08 -13.64
CA ASN A 31 -8.65 12.51 -13.66
C ASN A 31 -8.68 13.15 -12.27
N PHE A 32 -7.69 12.83 -11.42
CA PHE A 32 -7.58 13.34 -10.05
C PHE A 32 -8.79 13.01 -9.15
N LEU A 33 -9.53 11.95 -9.45
CA LEU A 33 -10.54 11.43 -8.55
C LEU A 33 -9.88 10.77 -7.33
N SER A 34 -10.48 10.97 -6.16
CA SER A 34 -10.01 10.36 -4.91
C SER A 34 -10.27 8.85 -4.88
N ILE A 35 -9.45 8.07 -4.18
CA ILE A 35 -9.67 6.64 -3.94
C ILE A 35 -11.08 6.37 -3.40
N GLU A 36 -11.53 7.13 -2.40
CA GLU A 36 -12.89 6.97 -1.83
C GLU A 36 -13.96 7.12 -2.90
N ARG A 37 -13.87 8.18 -3.72
CA ARG A 37 -14.85 8.43 -4.78
C ARG A 37 -14.89 7.28 -5.79
N LEU A 38 -13.73 6.81 -6.25
CA LEU A 38 -13.64 5.69 -7.18
C LEU A 38 -14.25 4.44 -6.55
N TYR A 39 -13.82 4.09 -5.33
CA TYR A 39 -14.33 2.95 -4.58
C TYR A 39 -15.85 2.97 -4.37
N GLN A 40 -16.41 4.08 -3.88
CA GLN A 40 -17.86 4.17 -3.64
C GLN A 40 -18.65 4.16 -4.95
N SER A 41 -18.12 4.75 -6.04
CA SER A 41 -18.79 4.76 -7.35
C SER A 41 -18.83 3.40 -8.04
N SER A 42 -17.90 2.50 -7.70
CA SER A 42 -17.83 1.15 -8.28
C SER A 42 -18.70 0.13 -7.55
N LYS A 43 -19.31 0.50 -6.41
CA LYS A 43 -20.22 -0.37 -5.69
C LYS A 43 -21.53 -0.51 -6.44
N LYS A 44 -21.93 -1.77 -6.64
CA LYS A 44 -23.25 -2.15 -7.13
C LYS A 44 -24.11 -2.58 -5.95
N PHE A 45 -25.37 -2.23 -5.99
CA PHE A 45 -26.34 -2.59 -4.96
C PHE A 45 -27.58 -3.18 -5.62
N ASP A 46 -28.24 -4.09 -4.91
CA ASP A 46 -29.50 -4.70 -5.35
C ASP A 46 -30.66 -3.69 -5.34
N THR A 47 -30.59 -2.70 -4.43
CA THR A 47 -31.54 -1.58 -4.35
C THR A 47 -30.91 -0.30 -4.85
N THR A 48 -31.69 0.52 -5.57
CA THR A 48 -31.29 1.86 -5.95
C THR A 48 -31.29 2.78 -4.73
N TYR A 49 -30.13 3.31 -4.37
CA TYR A 49 -30.03 4.38 -3.38
C TYR A 49 -30.14 5.74 -4.09
N SER A 50 -30.99 6.62 -3.58
CA SER A 50 -31.19 7.97 -4.15
C SER A 50 -29.96 8.87 -4.04
N ASN A 51 -29.02 8.55 -3.14
CA ASN A 51 -27.71 9.17 -3.08
C ASN A 51 -26.64 8.21 -2.54
N TRP A 52 -25.37 8.51 -2.81
CA TRP A 52 -24.24 7.69 -2.36
C TRP A 52 -24.05 7.72 -0.82
N LYS A 53 -24.53 8.76 -0.12
CA LYS A 53 -24.44 8.85 1.35
C LYS A 53 -25.29 7.79 2.04
N LEU A 54 -26.46 7.47 1.48
CA LEU A 54 -27.36 6.41 1.96
C LEU A 54 -26.81 5.02 1.64
N ALA A 55 -26.10 4.89 0.52
CA ALA A 55 -25.38 3.67 0.16
C ALA A 55 -24.10 3.44 1.00
N LYS A 56 -23.60 4.48 1.68
CA LYS A 56 -22.38 4.41 2.48
C LYS A 56 -22.56 3.43 3.64
N GLY A 57 -21.57 2.56 3.83
CA GLY A 57 -21.60 1.52 4.87
C GLY A 57 -22.48 0.31 4.55
N LYS A 58 -23.20 0.32 3.41
CA LYS A 58 -23.94 -0.86 2.93
C LYS A 58 -23.03 -1.81 2.17
N LYS A 59 -23.32 -3.11 2.26
CA LYS A 59 -22.60 -4.16 1.55
C LYS A 59 -22.99 -4.13 0.07
N ALA A 60 -22.00 -4.09 -0.81
CA ALA A 60 -22.23 -4.14 -2.25
C ALA A 60 -22.45 -5.60 -2.70
N ILE A 61 -23.20 -5.80 -3.78
CA ILE A 61 -23.36 -7.14 -4.38
C ILE A 61 -22.03 -7.62 -4.99
N ASN A 62 -21.24 -6.68 -5.50
CA ASN A 62 -19.91 -6.94 -6.07
C ASN A 62 -18.79 -6.66 -5.05
N GLN A 63 -19.02 -7.00 -3.77
CA GLN A 63 -18.09 -6.67 -2.68
C GLN A 63 -16.66 -7.15 -2.94
N GLU A 64 -16.49 -8.34 -3.53
CA GLU A 64 -15.17 -8.89 -3.86
C GLU A 64 -14.44 -8.03 -4.92
N GLU A 65 -15.12 -7.66 -6.00
CA GLU A 65 -14.55 -6.83 -7.06
C GLU A 65 -14.11 -5.46 -6.53
N VAL A 66 -14.97 -4.79 -5.75
CA VAL A 66 -14.63 -3.46 -5.20
C VAL A 66 -13.52 -3.54 -4.16
N THR A 67 -13.37 -4.67 -3.48
CA THR A 67 -12.26 -4.87 -2.54
C THR A 67 -10.94 -4.99 -3.29
N LYS A 68 -10.89 -5.78 -4.38
CA LYS A 68 -9.73 -5.86 -5.28
C LYS A 68 -9.40 -4.50 -5.89
N LEU A 69 -10.42 -3.77 -6.34
CA LEU A 69 -10.26 -2.41 -6.86
C LEU A 69 -9.65 -1.49 -5.79
N TYR A 70 -10.11 -1.54 -4.54
CA TYR A 70 -9.60 -0.70 -3.48
C TYR A 70 -8.09 -0.90 -3.25
N SER A 71 -7.63 -2.15 -3.24
CA SER A 71 -6.20 -2.48 -3.16
C SER A 71 -5.41 -1.91 -4.35
N LEU A 72 -5.92 -2.11 -5.57
CA LEU A 72 -5.28 -1.60 -6.79
C LEU A 72 -5.17 -0.06 -6.79
N LEU A 73 -6.20 0.63 -6.32
CA LEU A 73 -6.19 2.10 -6.23
C LEU A 73 -5.11 2.60 -5.26
N TRP A 74 -4.88 1.89 -4.15
CA TRP A 74 -3.78 2.21 -3.24
C TRP A 74 -2.41 1.95 -3.86
N ASP A 75 -2.25 0.85 -4.59
CA ASP A 75 -1.00 0.55 -5.31
C ASP A 75 -0.69 1.66 -6.33
N GLU A 76 -1.67 2.05 -7.15
CA GLU A 76 -1.55 3.13 -8.14
C GLU A 76 -1.21 4.47 -7.46
N TYR A 77 -1.91 4.81 -6.38
CA TYR A 77 -1.66 6.07 -5.66
C TYR A 77 -0.24 6.13 -5.07
N ILE A 78 0.23 5.06 -4.42
CA ILE A 78 1.59 5.04 -3.87
C ILE A 78 2.65 5.02 -4.97
N ASN A 79 2.37 4.40 -6.13
CA ASN A 79 3.27 4.47 -7.27
C ASN A 79 3.35 5.87 -7.90
N GLU A 80 2.25 6.61 -7.91
CA GLU A 80 2.22 8.00 -8.40
C GLU A 80 2.90 9.00 -7.44
N ASN A 81 3.11 8.64 -6.18
CA ASN A 81 3.67 9.52 -5.13
C ASN A 81 4.83 8.81 -4.39
N PRO A 82 6.01 8.66 -5.04
CA PRO A 82 7.15 7.94 -4.48
C PRO A 82 7.61 8.45 -3.11
N GLU A 83 7.46 9.75 -2.83
CA GLU A 83 7.81 10.37 -1.56
C GLU A 83 7.03 9.80 -0.35
N LEU A 84 5.87 9.19 -0.61
CA LEU A 84 5.08 8.54 0.44
C LEU A 84 5.63 7.16 0.81
N LYS A 85 6.40 6.52 -0.08
CA LYS A 85 7.00 5.20 0.15
C LYS A 85 7.96 5.24 1.33
N ASP A 86 8.84 6.24 1.37
CA ASP A 86 9.81 6.43 2.45
C ASP A 86 9.12 6.64 3.79
N ILE A 87 8.03 7.40 3.82
CA ILE A 87 7.24 7.65 5.04
C ILE A 87 6.63 6.34 5.54
N LEU A 88 6.07 5.52 4.65
CA LEU A 88 5.50 4.22 5.03
C LEU A 88 6.55 3.27 5.58
N ILE A 89 7.69 3.13 4.91
CA ILE A 89 8.78 2.24 5.32
C ILE A 89 9.30 2.62 6.71
N ASN A 90 9.52 3.93 6.94
CA ASN A 90 10.02 4.46 8.20
C ASN A 90 8.99 4.47 9.34
N SER A 91 7.70 4.28 9.04
CA SER A 91 6.67 4.21 10.07
C SER A 91 6.74 2.88 10.85
N SER A 92 6.75 2.96 12.18
CA SER A 92 6.73 1.78 13.06
C SER A 92 5.37 1.08 13.10
N GLY A 93 4.30 1.81 12.82
CA GLY A 93 2.94 1.29 12.76
C GLY A 93 1.99 2.23 12.02
N LEU A 94 0.88 1.68 11.55
CA LEU A 94 -0.19 2.40 10.86
C LEU A 94 -1.50 2.17 11.59
N GLN A 95 -2.34 3.20 11.65
CA GLN A 95 -3.69 3.05 12.19
C GLN A 95 -4.73 3.82 11.38
N ASP A 96 -5.97 3.36 11.48
CA ASP A 96 -7.15 4.05 11.00
C ASP A 96 -8.21 4.05 12.08
N ILE A 97 -8.49 5.23 12.63
CA ILE A 97 -9.50 5.39 13.68
C ILE A 97 -10.90 4.95 13.22
N PHE A 98 -11.22 5.08 11.93
CA PHE A 98 -12.50 4.68 11.34
C PHE A 98 -12.51 3.25 10.81
N GLY A 99 -11.36 2.58 10.77
CA GLY A 99 -11.24 1.21 10.28
C GLY A 99 -12.07 0.22 11.10
N GLN A 100 -12.71 -0.73 10.41
CA GLN A 100 -13.54 -1.79 11.01
C GLN A 100 -13.13 -3.14 10.44
N GLU A 101 -13.13 -4.17 11.29
CA GLU A 101 -12.81 -5.53 10.86
C GLU A 101 -13.82 -6.04 9.82
N GLY A 102 -13.34 -6.79 8.83
CA GLY A 102 -14.16 -7.27 7.70
C GLY A 102 -14.47 -6.20 6.63
N HIS A 103 -13.97 -4.98 6.77
CA HIS A 103 -14.12 -3.89 5.79
C HIS A 103 -12.77 -3.49 5.17
N CYS A 104 -12.82 -2.94 3.95
CA CYS A 104 -11.66 -2.30 3.34
C CYS A 104 -11.15 -1.16 4.23
N CYS A 105 -9.86 -1.16 4.53
CA CYS A 105 -9.25 -0.23 5.48
C CYS A 105 -7.94 0.31 4.90
N GLN A 106 -7.77 1.63 4.91
CA GLN A 106 -6.57 2.28 4.37
C GLN A 106 -5.29 1.89 5.14
N ALA A 107 -5.35 1.76 6.47
CA ALA A 107 -4.20 1.31 7.26
C ALA A 107 -3.76 -0.11 6.89
N THR A 108 -4.71 -0.99 6.56
CA THR A 108 -4.40 -2.36 6.11
C THR A 108 -3.74 -2.37 4.73
N GLU A 109 -4.28 -1.63 3.76
CA GLU A 109 -3.69 -1.58 2.41
C GLU A 109 -2.30 -0.95 2.42
N LEU A 110 -2.14 0.14 3.16
CA LEU A 110 -0.84 0.81 3.29
C LEU A 110 0.19 -0.07 4.03
N TRP A 111 -0.24 -0.86 5.01
CA TRP A 111 0.65 -1.83 5.68
C TRP A 111 1.06 -2.96 4.74
N ARG A 112 0.14 -3.46 3.91
CA ARG A 112 0.46 -4.43 2.84
C ARG A 112 1.52 -3.87 1.89
N ILE A 113 1.30 -2.67 1.38
CA ILE A 113 2.24 -2.01 0.45
C ILE A 113 3.59 -1.79 1.11
N ARG A 114 3.62 -1.28 2.35
CA ARG A 114 4.85 -1.11 3.14
C ARG A 114 5.68 -2.40 3.19
N ASN A 115 5.06 -3.53 3.53
CA ASN A 115 5.77 -4.80 3.64
C ASN A 115 6.30 -5.29 2.29
N GLN A 116 5.56 -5.04 1.20
CA GLN A 116 6.04 -5.33 -0.15
C GLN A 116 7.28 -4.49 -0.49
N LEU A 117 7.24 -3.18 -0.20
CA LEU A 117 8.38 -2.28 -0.44
C LEU A 117 9.63 -2.71 0.35
N MET A 118 9.48 -3.03 1.64
CA MET A 118 10.59 -3.51 2.47
C MET A 118 11.20 -4.81 1.94
N ASN A 119 10.37 -5.74 1.45
CA ASN A 119 10.86 -6.99 0.87
C ASN A 119 11.66 -6.72 -0.41
N THR A 120 11.19 -5.81 -1.26
CA THR A 120 11.92 -5.39 -2.46
C THR A 120 13.26 -4.73 -2.13
N GLU A 121 13.31 -3.83 -1.15
CA GLU A 121 14.57 -3.21 -0.71
C GLU A 121 15.56 -4.23 -0.16
N ASN A 122 15.07 -5.20 0.63
CA ASN A 122 15.91 -6.27 1.15
C ASN A 122 16.50 -7.11 0.01
N LEU A 123 15.69 -7.53 -0.96
CA LEU A 123 16.16 -8.29 -2.13
C LEU A 123 17.23 -7.51 -2.91
N ASN A 124 16.99 -6.24 -3.22
CA ASN A 124 17.96 -5.39 -3.91
C ASN A 124 19.28 -5.26 -3.12
N ASN A 125 19.19 -5.15 -1.79
CA ASN A 125 20.35 -5.09 -0.91
C ASN A 125 21.14 -6.42 -0.88
N TYR A 126 20.45 -7.57 -0.95
CA TYR A 126 21.11 -8.87 -1.09
C TYR A 126 21.82 -9.01 -2.42
N ASP A 127 21.19 -8.62 -3.53
CA ASP A 127 21.80 -8.67 -4.87
C ASP A 127 23.06 -7.79 -4.95
N ILE A 128 23.02 -6.57 -4.41
CA ILE A 128 24.20 -5.69 -4.33
C ILE A 128 25.30 -6.34 -3.48
N LYS A 129 24.97 -6.92 -2.32
CA LYS A 129 25.95 -7.61 -1.47
C LYS A 129 26.61 -8.78 -2.20
N ILE A 130 25.86 -9.54 -2.99
CA ILE A 130 26.40 -10.63 -3.81
C ILE A 130 27.34 -10.09 -4.89
N ILE A 131 26.96 -9.03 -5.60
CA ILE A 131 27.81 -8.40 -6.63
C ILE A 131 29.12 -7.89 -6.00
N VAL A 132 29.04 -7.16 -4.88
CA VAL A 132 30.21 -6.62 -4.18
C VAL A 132 31.08 -7.74 -3.61
N ALA A 133 30.49 -8.81 -3.06
CA ALA A 133 31.24 -9.99 -2.60
C ALA A 133 31.87 -10.78 -3.75
N GLY A 134 31.24 -10.78 -4.93
CA GLY A 134 31.70 -11.44 -6.15
C GLY A 134 32.76 -10.65 -6.95
N THR A 135 32.99 -9.37 -6.64
CA THR A 135 34.07 -8.56 -7.25
C THR A 135 35.45 -8.76 -6.62
N ARG A 136 35.66 -9.79 -5.78
CA ARG A 136 37.03 -10.24 -5.48
C ARG A 136 37.61 -10.91 -6.73
N ASN A 137 38.56 -10.21 -7.35
CA ASN A 137 39.34 -10.59 -8.53
C ASN A 137 39.44 -12.11 -8.72
N TYR A 138 38.88 -12.62 -9.82
CA TYR A 138 39.08 -13.98 -10.34
C TYR A 138 40.53 -14.24 -10.83
N ASN A 139 41.48 -13.36 -10.50
CA ASN A 139 42.88 -13.43 -10.94
C ASN A 139 43.87 -13.87 -9.84
N ASP A 140 43.44 -14.08 -8.59
CA ASP A 140 44.34 -14.47 -7.48
C ASP A 140 44.26 -15.96 -7.07
N CYS A 141 43.74 -16.84 -7.92
CA CYS A 141 43.76 -18.29 -7.68
C CYS A 141 44.28 -19.06 -8.89
N GLN A 142 45.55 -18.84 -9.27
CA GLN A 142 46.32 -19.90 -9.93
C GLN A 142 46.62 -20.98 -8.89
N LEU A 143 45.75 -21.98 -8.78
CA LEU A 143 46.08 -23.24 -8.15
C LEU A 143 47.18 -23.91 -9.00
N PRO A 144 48.32 -24.32 -8.42
CA PRO A 144 49.34 -25.05 -9.19
C PRO A 144 48.78 -26.40 -9.63
N LEU A 145 48.91 -26.70 -10.92
CA LEU A 145 48.56 -28.00 -11.48
C LEU A 145 49.43 -29.11 -10.85
N PRO A 146 48.84 -30.24 -10.44
CA PRO A 146 49.61 -31.34 -9.85
C PRO A 146 50.54 -31.98 -10.90
N LYS A 147 51.75 -32.32 -10.46
CA LYS A 147 52.75 -33.07 -11.24
C LYS A 147 52.36 -34.53 -11.40
#